data_AF-A0A7J9QHT4-F1
#
_entry.id   AF-A0A7J9QHT4-F1
#
_cell.length_a   1.000
_cell.length_b   1.000
_cell.length_c   1.000
_cell.angle_alpha   90.00
_cell.angle_beta   90.00
_cell.angle_gamma   90.00
#
_symmetry.space_group_name_H-M   'P 1'
#
loop_
_entity.id
_entity.type
_entity.pdbx_description
1 polymer ?
#
loop_
_entity_poly.entity_id
_entity_poly.type
_entity_poly.pdbx_seq_one_letter_code
_entity_poly.pdbx_strand_id
1 'polypeptide(L)'
;MKVGVVGASGYVGGETLRLLVNHPDVEITMVTSRQHVGEYLHRVQPSLKGFTDLTFSELDYDKLTDKCDLVFTAVPHGTATEIVKAL
;
A
#
# COMPACT_ATOMS: atom_id res chain seq x y z
N MET A 1 8.78 1.07 11.94
CA MET A 1 8.20 2.20 11.20
C MET A 1 7.01 1.70 10.41
N LYS A 2 5.86 2.36 10.53
CA LYS A 2 4.61 1.96 9.87
C LYS A 2 4.55 2.55 8.47
N VAL A 3 4.35 1.70 7.47
CA VAL A 3 4.40 2.11 6.05
C VAL A 3 3.09 1.79 5.34
N GLY A 4 2.58 2.79 4.62
CA GLY A 4 1.47 2.66 3.70
C GLY A 4 1.93 2.59 2.24
N VAL A 5 1.22 1.81 1.41
CA VAL A 5 1.44 1.78 -0.05
C VAL A 5 0.14 2.08 -0.78
N VAL A 6 0.09 3.25 -1.43
CA VAL A 6 -1.03 3.67 -2.27
C VAL A 6 -0.81 3.19 -3.70
N GLY A 7 -1.81 2.53 -4.29
CA GLY A 7 -1.67 1.91 -5.62
C GLY A 7 -0.95 0.56 -5.58
N ALA A 8 -1.11 -0.18 -4.49
CA ALA A 8 -0.44 -1.45 -4.21
C ALA A 8 -0.75 -2.57 -5.22
N SER A 9 -1.84 -2.48 -5.98
CA SER A 9 -2.19 -3.47 -7.01
C SER A 9 -1.37 -3.33 -8.30
N GLY A 10 -0.67 -2.21 -8.51
CA GLY A 10 0.22 -2.03 -9.66
C GLY A 10 1.56 -2.75 -9.49
N TYR A 11 2.32 -2.92 -10.57
CA TYR A 11 3.63 -3.59 -10.53
C TYR A 11 4.63 -2.91 -9.59
N VAL A 12 4.70 -1.58 -9.62
CA VAL A 12 5.60 -0.83 -8.73
C VAL A 12 5.16 -1.02 -7.26
N GLY A 13 3.85 -0.92 -6.98
CA GLY A 13 3.34 -1.14 -5.63
C GLY A 13 3.61 -2.56 -5.12
N GLY A 14 3.40 -3.57 -5.96
CA GLY A 14 3.72 -4.96 -5.65
C GLY A 14 5.21 -5.19 -5.37
N GLU A 15 6.09 -4.60 -6.17
CA GLU A 15 7.54 -4.72 -5.98
C GLU A 15 8.02 -3.98 -4.73
N THR A 16 7.49 -2.78 -4.46
CA THR A 16 7.71 -2.06 -3.20
C THR A 16 7.33 -2.95 -2.02
N LEU A 17 6.14 -3.57 -2.05
CA LEU A 17 5.71 -4.49 -1.00
C LEU A 17 6.61 -5.72 -0.89
N ARG A 18 7.06 -6.30 -2.01
CA ARG A 18 7.97 -7.47 -2.01
C ARG A 18 9.30 -7.16 -1.31
N LEU A 19 9.81 -5.94 -1.46
CA LEU A 19 11.02 -5.49 -0.76
C LEU A 19 10.74 -5.20 0.72
N LEU A 20 9.64 -4.53 1.03
CA LEU A 20 9.32 -4.10 2.40
C LEU A 20 8.89 -5.25 3.32
N VAL A 21 8.24 -6.29 2.80
CA VAL A 21 7.63 -7.34 3.63
C VAL A 21 8.63 -8.16 4.45
N ASN A 22 9.92 -8.15 4.07
CA ASN A 22 11.00 -8.81 4.80
C ASN A 22 11.93 -7.81 5.50
N HIS A 23 11.62 -6.51 5.50
CA HIS A 23 12.49 -5.50 6.09
C HIS A 23 12.29 -5.45 7.62
N PRO A 24 13.35 -5.64 8.43
CA PRO A 24 13.23 -5.88 9.88
C PRO A 24 12.59 -4.72 10.65
N ASP A 25 12.77 -3.48 10.19
CA ASP A 25 12.25 -2.29 10.87
C ASP A 25 10.96 -1.71 10.27
N VAL A 26 10.34 -2.41 9.30
CA VAL A 26 9.14 -1.94 8.60
C VAL A 26 7.95 -2.84 8.90
N GLU A 27 6.83 -2.21 9.23
CA GLU A 27 5.53 -2.84 9.30
C GLU A 27 4.65 -2.23 8.21
N ILE A 28 4.15 -3.06 7.30
CA ILE A 28 3.19 -2.60 6.29
C ILE A 28 1.81 -2.55 6.95
N THR A 29 1.27 -1.36 7.15
CA THR A 29 0.01 -1.16 7.92
C THR A 29 -1.19 -0.87 7.03
N MET A 30 -0.95 -0.42 5.80
CA MET A 30 -2.03 -0.06 4.88
C MET A 30 -1.62 -0.28 3.43
N VAL A 31 -2.50 -0.92 2.66
CA VAL A 31 -2.37 -1.03 1.21
C VAL A 31 -3.67 -0.61 0.55
N THR A 32 -3.60 0.19 -0.51
CA THR A 32 -4.80 0.69 -1.18
C THR A 32 -4.87 0.29 -2.65
N SER A 33 -6.09 0.06 -3.12
CA SER A 33 -6.40 -0.14 -4.53
C SER A 33 -7.83 0.34 -4.79
N ARG A 34 -8.07 0.89 -5.99
CA ARG A 34 -9.43 1.28 -6.42
C ARG A 34 -10.28 0.10 -6.88
N GLN A 35 -9.64 -0.96 -7.37
CA GLN A 35 -10.33 -2.07 -8.04
C GLN A 35 -10.51 -3.30 -7.15
N HIS A 36 -9.68 -3.44 -6.11
CA HIS A 36 -9.57 -4.68 -5.33
C HIS A 36 -9.93 -4.51 -3.85
N VAL A 37 -10.69 -3.47 -3.51
CA VAL A 37 -11.08 -3.17 -2.12
C VAL A 37 -11.70 -4.41 -1.45
N GLY A 38 -11.21 -4.74 -0.25
CA GLY A 38 -11.65 -5.90 0.52
C GLY A 38 -11.03 -7.24 0.08
N GLU A 39 -10.36 -7.31 -1.07
CA GLU A 39 -9.62 -8.50 -1.47
C GLU A 39 -8.30 -8.62 -0.70
N TYR A 40 -7.90 -9.84 -0.38
CA TYR A 40 -6.58 -10.11 0.16
C TYR A 40 -5.49 -9.71 -0.83
N LEU A 41 -4.46 -9.04 -0.33
CA LEU A 41 -3.32 -8.54 -1.10
C LEU A 41 -2.68 -9.66 -1.93
N HIS A 42 -2.46 -10.82 -1.32
CA HIS A 42 -1.82 -11.96 -1.98
C HIS A 42 -2.66 -12.60 -3.11
N ARG A 43 -3.96 -12.24 -3.27
CA ARG A 43 -4.75 -12.68 -4.42
C ARG A 43 -4.42 -11.89 -5.69
N VAL A 44 -4.05 -10.62 -5.52
CA VAL A 44 -3.66 -9.71 -6.61
C VAL A 44 -2.14 -9.69 -6.81
N GLN A 45 -1.37 -9.86 -5.73
CA GLN A 45 0.10 -9.97 -5.71
C GLN A 45 0.51 -11.36 -5.20
N PRO A 46 0.47 -12.42 -6.03
CA PRO A 46 0.70 -13.80 -5.58
C PRO A 46 2.05 -14.05 -4.91
N SER A 47 3.07 -13.26 -5.26
CA SER A 47 4.41 -13.34 -4.65
C SER A 47 4.43 -13.03 -3.15
N LEU A 48 3.38 -12.40 -2.62
CA LEU A 48 3.25 -12.05 -1.20
C LEU A 48 2.46 -13.09 -0.39
N LYS A 49 2.06 -14.20 -1.01
CA LYS A 49 1.34 -15.28 -0.32
C LYS A 49 2.21 -15.88 0.79
N GLY A 50 1.63 -15.98 1.99
CA GLY A 50 2.32 -16.51 3.18
C GLY A 50 3.18 -15.49 3.93
N PHE A 51 3.30 -14.26 3.41
CA PHE A 51 4.01 -13.18 4.09
C PHE A 51 3.07 -12.21 4.84
N THR A 52 1.83 -12.06 4.37
CA THR A 52 0.87 -11.12 4.96
C THR A 52 -0.57 -11.47 4.61
N ASP A 53 -1.49 -11.18 5.53
CA ASP A 53 -2.94 -11.31 5.37
C ASP A 53 -3.64 -9.95 5.17
N LEU A 54 -2.88 -8.91 4.81
CA LEU A 54 -3.45 -7.59 4.51
C LEU A 54 -4.47 -7.67 3.39
N THR A 55 -5.50 -6.83 3.48
CA THR A 55 -6.49 -6.61 2.43
C THR A 55 -6.35 -5.20 1.87
N PHE A 56 -6.73 -5.01 0.61
CA PHE A 56 -6.78 -3.67 0.05
C PHE A 56 -7.91 -2.86 0.69
N SER A 57 -7.60 -1.59 0.94
CA SER A 57 -8.56 -0.59 1.40
C SER A 57 -8.77 0.48 0.32
N GLU A 58 -9.84 1.24 0.46
CA GLU A 58 -9.96 2.52 -0.24
C GLU A 58 -8.91 3.50 0.29
N LEU A 59 -8.60 4.51 -0.53
CA LEU A 59 -7.74 5.60 -0.09
C LEU A 59 -8.53 6.51 0.87
N ASP A 60 -8.13 6.49 2.14
CA ASP A 60 -8.71 7.28 3.22
C ASP A 60 -7.56 8.03 3.92
N TYR A 61 -7.54 9.36 3.78
CA TYR A 61 -6.43 10.20 4.22
C TYR A 61 -6.28 10.21 5.74
N ASP A 62 -7.38 10.25 6.48
CA ASP A 62 -7.35 10.26 7.94
C ASP A 62 -6.74 8.96 8.49
N LYS A 63 -7.17 7.82 7.94
CA LYS A 63 -6.59 6.53 8.32
C LYS A 63 -5.14 6.39 7.90
N LEU A 64 -4.77 6.98 6.77
CA LEU A 64 -3.41 6.90 6.26
C LEU A 64 -2.45 7.71 7.14
N THR A 65 -2.86 8.88 7.62
CA THR A 65 -2.12 9.69 8.61
C THR A 65 -2.09 9.06 10.00
N ASP A 66 -3.17 8.40 10.44
CA ASP A 66 -3.21 7.72 11.74
C ASP A 66 -2.36 6.43 11.76
N LYS A 67 -2.31 5.70 10.64
CA LYS A 67 -1.69 4.37 10.58
C LYS A 67 -0.29 4.32 9.99
N CYS A 68 0.20 5.39 9.35
CA CYS A 68 1.46 5.36 8.62
C CYS A 68 2.38 6.51 9.03
N ASP A 69 3.65 6.19 9.30
CA ASP A 69 4.72 7.17 9.44
C ASP A 69 5.28 7.61 8.08
N LEU A 70 5.18 6.73 7.07
CA LEU A 70 5.69 6.92 5.71
C LEU A 70 4.76 6.27 4.68
N VAL A 71 4.66 6.89 3.50
CA VAL A 71 3.73 6.45 2.45
C VAL A 71 4.44 6.40 1.10
N PHE A 72 4.36 5.26 0.41
CA PHE A 72 4.74 5.14 -0.99
C PHE A 72 3.53 5.36 -1.89
N THR A 73 3.64 6.26 -2.88
CA THR A 73 2.61 6.49 -3.89
C THR A 73 2.99 5.83 -5.21
N ALA A 74 2.51 4.62 -5.46
CA ALA A 74 2.70 3.85 -6.70
C ALA A 74 1.52 4.04 -7.67
N VAL A 75 1.26 5.30 -8.03
CA VAL A 75 0.07 5.72 -8.80
C VAL A 75 0.46 6.29 -10.17
N PRO A 76 -0.49 6.41 -11.12
CA PRO A 76 -0.22 7.05 -12.41
C PRO A 76 0.29 8.48 -12.27
N HIS A 77 0.96 8.96 -13.32
CA HIS A 77 1.48 10.32 -13.40
C HIS A 77 0.43 11.36 -13.00
N GLY A 78 0.85 12.37 -12.23
CA GLY A 78 0.00 13.46 -11.73
C GLY A 78 -0.87 13.10 -10.52
N THR A 79 -1.22 11.83 -10.32
CA THR A 79 -2.12 11.42 -9.22
C THR A 79 -1.46 11.60 -7.84
N ALA A 80 -0.14 11.39 -7.75
CA ALA A 80 0.60 11.55 -6.49
C ALA A 80 0.53 12.98 -5.95
N THR A 81 0.57 14.00 -6.83
CA THR A 81 0.49 15.41 -6.43
C THR A 81 -0.84 15.71 -5.72
N GLU A 82 -1.94 15.18 -6.23
CA GLU A 82 -3.27 15.39 -5.64
C GLU A 82 -3.41 14.68 -4.29
N ILE A 83 -2.82 13.48 -4.15
CA ILE A 83 -2.78 12.76 -2.86
C ILE A 83 -1.99 13.56 -1.83
N VAL A 84 -0.80 14.04 -2.17
CA VAL A 84 0.08 14.77 -1.24
C VAL A 84 -0.53 16.10 -0.82
N LYS A 85 -1.27 16.80 -1.70
CA LYS A 85 -1.98 18.03 -1.32
C LYS A 85 -3.12 17.80 -0.32
N ALA A 86 -3.67 16.59 -0.27
CA ALA A 86 -4.79 16.23 0.58
C ALA A 86 -4.36 15.64 1.94
N LEU A 87 -3.05 15.38 2.11
CA LEU A 87 -2.41 14.95 3.36
C LEU A 87 -1.89 16.16 4.14
#